data_AF-A0AAD2FB84-F1
#
_entry.id   AF-A0AAD2FB84-F1
#
_cell.length_a   1.000
_cell.length_b   1.000
_cell.length_c   1.000
_cell.angle_alpha   90.00
_cell.angle_beta   90.00
_cell.angle_gamma   90.00
#
_symmetry.space_group_name_H-M   'P 1'
#
loop_
_entity.id
_entity.type
_entity.pdbx_description
1 polymer ?
#
loop_
_entity_poly.entity_id
_entity_poly.type
_entity_poly.pdbx_seq_one_letter_code
_entity_poly.pdbx_strand_id
1 'polypeptide(L)'
;MHPPLDRPHPDCQEAIDELRNCQKTRSRIKVWACNELKHRLDDCFKEEKQKILLDMNKGFAERRLLEDEQAAKSTGKNMTFQEYLKKDKEYQKEIESIKKSGSSWFG
;
A
#
# COMPACT_ATOMS: atom_id res chain seq x y z
N MET A 1 -10.14 -17.96 10.39
CA MET A 1 -10.55 -17.39 11.68
C MET A 1 -10.02 -15.97 11.70
N HIS A 2 -10.85 -14.96 11.96
CA HIS A 2 -10.40 -13.57 11.98
C HIS A 2 -9.47 -13.34 13.20
N PRO A 3 -8.48 -12.43 13.11
CA PRO A 3 -7.71 -12.00 14.29
C PRO A 3 -8.65 -11.41 15.35
N PRO A 4 -8.26 -11.41 16.65
CA PRO A 4 -9.11 -10.88 17.71
C PRO A 4 -9.55 -9.43 17.41
N LEU A 5 -10.88 -9.21 17.51
CA LEU A 5 -11.57 -7.92 17.27
C LEU A 5 -11.39 -6.93 18.44
N ASP A 6 -10.28 -7.00 19.16
CA ASP A 6 -10.05 -6.18 20.36
C ASP A 6 -9.81 -4.70 20.04
N ARG A 7 -9.61 -4.36 18.77
CA ARG A 7 -9.38 -2.98 18.33
C ARG A 7 -10.68 -2.39 17.78
N PRO A 8 -10.94 -1.09 17.99
CA PRO A 8 -12.10 -0.42 17.40
C PRO A 8 -11.96 -0.38 15.88
N HIS A 9 -13.01 -0.81 15.17
CA HIS A 9 -13.11 -0.81 13.72
C HIS A 9 -14.24 0.14 13.31
N PRO A 10 -14.00 1.46 13.19
CA PRO A 10 -15.04 2.46 12.97
C PRO A 10 -15.84 2.21 11.68
N ASP A 11 -15.17 1.74 10.62
CA ASP A 11 -15.82 1.46 9.32
C ASP A 11 -16.62 0.15 9.33
N CYS A 12 -16.26 -0.82 10.18
CA CYS A 12 -16.81 -2.18 10.15
C CYS A 12 -17.65 -2.52 11.39
N GLN A 13 -17.92 -1.56 12.26
CA GLN A 13 -18.63 -1.76 13.52
C GLN A 13 -20.05 -2.35 13.31
N GLU A 14 -20.74 -1.89 12.26
CA GLU A 14 -22.07 -2.41 11.88
C GLU A 14 -22.04 -3.91 11.56
N ALA A 15 -21.10 -4.34 10.71
CA ALA A 15 -20.94 -5.75 10.34
C ALA A 15 -20.55 -6.63 11.55
N ILE A 16 -19.77 -6.09 12.50
CA ILE A 16 -19.43 -6.76 13.77
C ILE A 16 -20.69 -6.97 14.60
N ASP A 17 -21.53 -5.95 14.72
CA ASP A 17 -22.74 -6.02 15.53
C ASP A 17 -23.79 -6.97 14.93
N GLU A 18 -23.91 -7.01 13.60
CA GLU A 18 -24.71 -8.02 12.89
C GLU A 18 -24.21 -9.45 13.19
N LEU A 19 -22.90 -9.69 13.13
CA LEU A 19 -22.33 -11.00 13.42
C LEU A 19 -22.55 -11.40 14.88
N ARG A 20 -22.34 -10.46 15.82
CA ARG A 20 -22.60 -10.68 17.26
C ARG A 20 -24.06 -11.01 17.51
N ASN A 21 -24.99 -10.32 16.83
CA ASN A 21 -26.41 -10.60 16.93
C ASN A 21 -26.76 -11.98 16.36
N CYS A 22 -26.16 -12.39 15.26
CA CYS A 22 -26.32 -13.74 14.70
C CYS A 22 -25.81 -14.82 15.65
N GLN A 23 -24.66 -14.60 16.30
CA GLN A 23 -24.08 -15.52 17.28
C GLN A 23 -24.87 -15.59 18.59
N LYS A 24 -25.52 -14.49 19.00
CA LYS A 24 -26.40 -14.44 20.18
C LYS A 24 -27.75 -15.13 19.95
N THR A 25 -28.30 -15.01 18.74
CA THR A 25 -29.64 -15.52 18.40
C THR A 25 -29.64 -16.98 17.96
N ARG A 26 -28.56 -17.46 17.34
CA ARG A 26 -28.48 -18.84 16.82
C ARG A 26 -27.69 -19.75 17.75
N SER A 27 -28.19 -20.97 17.96
CA SER A 27 -27.53 -21.94 18.83
C SER A 27 -26.15 -22.35 18.30
N ARG A 28 -25.24 -22.70 19.22
CA ARG A 28 -23.88 -23.19 18.98
C ARG A 28 -23.77 -24.38 17.99
N ILE A 29 -24.90 -25.00 17.63
CA ILE A 29 -24.99 -26.18 16.77
C ILE A 29 -24.93 -25.81 15.28
N LYS A 30 -25.38 -24.61 14.88
CA LYS A 30 -25.37 -24.18 13.47
C LYS A 30 -24.19 -23.26 13.17
N VAL A 31 -22.99 -23.81 13.21
CA VAL A 31 -21.71 -23.09 13.01
C VAL A 31 -21.62 -22.41 11.65
N TRP A 32 -22.35 -22.91 10.64
CA TRP A 32 -22.40 -22.36 9.28
C TRP A 32 -23.40 -21.21 9.10
N ALA A 33 -24.29 -20.97 10.06
CA ALA A 33 -25.45 -20.12 9.84
C ALA A 33 -25.11 -18.62 9.73
N CYS A 34 -23.96 -18.20 10.24
CA CYS A 34 -23.51 -16.80 10.18
C CYS A 34 -22.37 -16.61 9.16
N ASN A 35 -22.15 -17.55 8.24
CA ASN A 35 -21.06 -17.50 7.28
C ASN A 35 -21.16 -16.30 6.34
N GLU A 36 -22.36 -15.94 5.88
CA GLU A 36 -22.56 -14.76 5.01
C GLU A 36 -22.14 -13.46 5.70
N LEU A 37 -22.52 -13.29 6.97
CA LEU A 37 -22.13 -12.14 7.78
C LEU A 37 -20.62 -12.13 8.05
N LYS A 38 -20.03 -13.31 8.23
CA LYS A 38 -18.58 -13.45 8.36
C LYS A 38 -17.84 -13.06 7.07
N HIS A 39 -18.36 -13.43 5.90
CA HIS A 39 -17.80 -13.00 4.63
C HIS A 39 -17.87 -11.49 4.44
N ARG A 40 -19.04 -10.89 4.74
CA ARG A 40 -19.22 -9.43 4.73
C ARG A 40 -18.23 -8.72 5.66
N LEU A 41 -18.04 -9.26 6.86
CA LEU A 41 -17.10 -8.74 7.84
C LEU A 41 -15.64 -8.83 7.34
N ASP A 42 -15.26 -9.98 6.76
CA ASP A 42 -13.93 -10.19 6.19
C ASP A 42 -13.65 -9.21 5.04
N ASP A 43 -14.64 -8.90 4.22
CA ASP A 43 -14.49 -7.94 3.12
C ASP A 43 -14.34 -6.50 3.64
N CYS A 44 -15.13 -6.10 4.63
CA CYS A 44 -14.97 -4.80 5.27
C CYS A 44 -13.57 -4.61 5.87
N PHE A 45 -13.02 -5.61 6.55
CA PHE A 45 -11.66 -5.52 7.09
C PHE A 45 -10.57 -5.46 6.03
N LYS A 46 -10.76 -6.10 4.87
CA LYS A 46 -9.81 -5.95 3.77
C LYS A 46 -9.79 -4.51 3.28
N GLU A 47 -10.95 -3.89 3.11
CA GLU A 47 -11.07 -2.50 2.66
C GLU A 47 -10.47 -1.52 3.67
N GLU A 48 -10.82 -1.65 4.95
CA GLU A 48 -10.28 -0.81 6.02
C GLU A 48 -8.75 -0.93 6.09
N LYS A 49 -8.22 -2.15 6.05
CA LYS A 49 -6.78 -2.40 6.01
C LYS A 49 -6.13 -1.76 4.79
N GLN A 50 -6.75 -1.85 3.62
CA GLN A 50 -6.21 -1.21 2.42
C GLN A 50 -6.19 0.31 2.54
N LYS A 51 -7.24 0.94 3.07
CA LYS A 51 -7.25 2.39 3.33
C LYS A 51 -6.13 2.81 4.28
N ILE A 52 -5.97 2.08 5.40
CA ILE A 52 -4.92 2.35 6.39
C ILE A 52 -3.54 2.17 5.75
N LEU A 53 -3.31 1.09 4.99
CA LEU A 53 -2.03 0.87 4.32
C LEU A 53 -1.73 1.96 3.29
N LEU A 54 -2.73 2.38 2.51
CA LEU A 54 -2.57 3.49 1.57
C LEU A 54 -2.18 4.76 2.32
N ASP A 55 -2.88 5.09 3.41
CA ASP A 55 -2.60 6.28 4.22
C ASP A 55 -1.20 6.24 4.87
N MET A 56 -0.82 5.11 5.47
CA MET A 56 0.50 4.92 6.06
C MET A 56 1.63 4.99 5.03
N ASN A 57 1.36 4.53 3.80
CA ASN A 57 2.32 4.55 2.70
C ASN A 57 2.33 5.89 1.95
N LYS A 58 1.39 6.82 2.22
CA LYS A 58 1.48 8.18 1.68
C LYS A 58 2.80 8.80 2.13
N GLY A 59 3.52 9.36 1.17
CA GLY A 59 4.82 9.99 1.42
C GLY A 59 5.93 9.04 1.86
N PHE A 60 5.75 7.70 1.82
CA PHE A 60 6.85 6.78 2.12
C PHE A 60 7.96 6.87 1.05
N ALA A 61 7.57 7.00 -0.23
CA ALA A 61 8.51 7.22 -1.32
C ALA A 61 9.29 8.54 -1.16
N GLU A 62 8.61 9.61 -0.75
CA GLU A 62 9.23 10.91 -0.51
C GLU A 62 10.19 10.88 0.69
N ARG A 63 9.79 10.28 1.81
CA ARG A 63 10.65 10.07 2.97
C ARG A 63 11.89 9.25 2.63
N ARG A 64 11.73 8.18 1.82
CA ARG A 64 12.84 7.37 1.37
C ARG A 64 13.83 8.16 0.51
N LEU A 65 13.34 9.01 -0.40
CA LEU A 65 14.20 9.89 -1.20
C LEU A 65 14.99 10.87 -0.33
N LEU A 66 14.34 11.47 0.67
CA LEU A 66 14.99 12.37 1.63
C LEU A 66 16.05 11.66 2.47
N GLU A 67 15.76 10.45 2.95
CA GLU A 67 16.73 9.62 3.69
C GLU A 67 17.94 9.25 2.81
N ASP A 68 17.72 8.84 1.57
CA ASP A 68 18.78 8.51 0.62
C ASP A 68 19.65 9.75 0.29
N GLU A 69 19.04 10.93 0.13
CA GLU A 69 19.77 12.20 -0.05
C GLU A 69 20.62 12.56 1.17
N GLN A 70 20.06 12.40 2.38
CA GLN A 70 20.76 12.68 3.62
C GLN A 70 21.92 11.69 3.84
N ALA A 71 21.72 10.42 3.50
CA ALA A 71 22.76 9.40 3.52
C ALA A 71 23.91 9.77 2.55
N ALA A 72 23.61 10.15 1.31
CA ALA A 72 24.61 10.56 0.31
C ALA A 72 25.45 11.77 0.79
N LYS A 73 24.80 12.77 1.39
CA LYS A 73 25.49 13.93 2.00
C LYS A 73 26.42 13.50 3.13
N SER A 74 25.98 12.56 3.98
CA SER A 74 26.80 12.05 5.10
C SER A 74 27.98 11.19 4.65
N THR A 75 27.91 10.54 3.48
CA THR A 75 29.01 9.71 2.95
C THR A 75 30.13 10.54 2.28
N GLY A 76 30.07 11.87 2.34
CA GLY A 76 31.08 12.76 1.75
C GLY A 76 31.02 12.85 0.22
N LYS A 77 29.94 12.37 -0.41
CA LYS A 77 29.71 12.53 -1.84
C LYS A 77 29.03 13.88 -2.08
N ASN A 78 29.69 14.75 -2.85
CA ASN A 78 29.22 16.12 -3.14
C ASN A 78 27.99 16.19 -4.07
N MET A 79 27.49 15.05 -4.56
CA MET A 79 26.31 14.97 -5.40
C MET A 79 25.63 13.62 -5.28
N THR A 80 24.31 13.62 -5.48
CA THR A 80 23.50 12.41 -5.57
C THR A 80 23.74 11.66 -6.88
N PHE A 81 23.38 10.37 -6.93
CA PHE A 81 23.49 9.57 -8.16
C PHE A 81 22.64 10.13 -9.31
N GLN A 82 21.44 10.64 -9.01
CA GLN A 82 20.57 11.28 -10.01
C GLN A 82 21.17 12.57 -10.57
N GLU A 83 21.80 13.38 -9.73
CA GLU A 83 22.52 14.57 -10.19
C GLU A 83 23.74 14.23 -11.04
N TYR A 84 24.44 13.14 -10.70
CA TYR A 84 25.53 12.62 -11.51
C TYR A 84 25.01 12.20 -12.89
N LEU A 85 23.95 11.39 -12.97
CA LEU A 85 23.34 10.96 -14.24
C LEU A 85 22.85 12.13 -15.10
N LYS A 86 22.37 13.21 -14.50
CA LYS A 86 22.00 14.43 -15.23
C LYS A 86 23.21 15.14 -15.86
N LYS A 87 24.38 15.05 -15.24
CA LYS A 87 25.63 15.65 -15.74
C LYS A 87 26.42 14.73 -16.67
N ASP A 88 26.18 13.43 -16.57
CA ASP A 88 26.85 12.41 -17.37
C ASP A 88 26.42 12.48 -18.84
N LYS A 89 27.34 12.87 -19.72
CA LYS A 89 27.07 13.06 -21.15
C LYS A 89 26.77 11.76 -21.88
N GLU A 90 27.28 10.63 -21.39
CA GLU A 90 27.13 9.33 -22.04
C GLU A 90 25.72 8.79 -21.75
N TYR A 91 25.29 8.86 -20.49
CA TYR A 91 23.93 8.54 -20.09
C TYR A 91 22.87 9.39 -20.80
N GLN A 92 23.08 10.70 -20.94
CA GLN A 92 22.12 11.55 -21.66
C GLN A 92 22.00 11.18 -23.14
N LYS A 93 23.12 10.83 -23.80
CA LYS A 93 23.10 10.36 -25.20
C LYS A 93 22.34 9.04 -25.36
N GLU A 94 22.45 8.13 -24.39
CA GLU A 94 21.68 6.88 -24.40
C GLU A 94 20.18 7.14 -24.19
N ILE A 95 19.81 8.03 -23.26
CA ILE A 95 18.40 8.41 -23.08
C ILE A 95 17.83 9.06 -24.34
N GLU A 96 18.59 9.92 -25.01
CA GLU A 96 18.20 10.52 -26.29
C GLU A 96 18.07 9.48 -27.41
N SER A 97 18.97 8.51 -27.48
CA SER A 97 18.92 7.44 -28.47
C SER A 97 17.71 6.52 -28.26
N ILE A 98 17.38 6.20 -27.00
CA ILE A 98 16.19 5.43 -26.61
C ILE A 98 14.90 6.20 -26.95
N LYS A 99 14.85 7.51 -26.69
CA LYS A 99 13.70 8.35 -27.09
C LYS A 99 13.50 8.36 -28.59
N LYS A 100 14.60 8.47 -29.35
CA LYS A 100 14.59 8.50 -30.82
C LYS A 100 14.18 7.16 -31.43
N SER A 101 14.62 6.04 -30.86
CA SER A 101 14.22 4.69 -31.30
C SER A 101 12.78 4.37 -30.91
N GLY A 102 12.31 4.81 -29.73
CA GLY A 102 10.92 4.66 -29.29
C GLY A 102 9.91 5.44 -30.12
N SER A 103 10.26 6.64 -30.60
CA SER A 103 9.41 7.43 -31.51
C SER A 103 9.29 6.85 -32.92
N SER A 104 10.21 5.97 -33.32
CA SER A 104 10.22 5.34 -34.64
C SER A 104 9.28 4.13 -34.76
N TRP A 105 8.72 3.63 -33.65
CA TRP A 105 7.92 2.39 -33.63
C TRP A 105 6.40 2.64 -33.79
N PHE A 106 5.96 3.91 -33.70
CA PHE A 106 4.57 4.35 -33.87
C PHE A 106 4.38 5.28 -35.09
N GLY A 107 5.22 5.12 -36.12
CA GLY A 107 5.13 5.84 -37.40
C GLY A 107 4.73 4.92 -38.54
#